data_AF-A0A2W5FGB6-F1
#
_entry.id   AF-A0A2W5FGB6-F1
#
_cell.length_a   1.000
_cell.length_b   1.000
_cell.length_c   1.000
_cell.angle_alpha   90.00
_cell.angle_beta   90.00
_cell.angle_gamma   90.00
#
_symmetry.space_group_name_H-M   'P 1'
#
loop_
_entity.id
_entity.type
_entity.pdbx_description
1 polymer ?
#
loop_
_entity_poly.entity_id
_entity_poly.type
_entity_poly.pdbx_seq_one_letter_code
_entity_poly.pdbx_strand_id
1 'polypeptide(L)'
;MVLAMALATAGSLAGAEPALVGARACRFEAPPDWPRASLVWAGDCADGLADGRGVLRAYQRGAVVRSFFGRLQRGRLLFGVTSLDGGYQAGSYDAGRLVPGAGRDEIILAFDEAAAAARALAEQYRQRGQTASARFYDEQARQLAAQMD
;
A
#
# COMPACT_ATOMS: atom_id res chain seq x y z
N MET A 1 47.66 -40.52 -8.95
CA MET A 1 47.46 -39.16 -8.39
C MET A 1 46.24 -38.57 -9.09
N VAL A 2 45.07 -38.61 -8.45
CA VAL A 2 43.82 -38.13 -9.06
C VAL A 2 43.67 -36.65 -8.73
N LEU A 3 43.70 -35.80 -9.76
CA LEU A 3 43.54 -34.35 -9.63
C LEU A 3 42.04 -34.04 -9.55
N ALA A 4 41.55 -33.63 -8.39
CA ALA A 4 40.16 -33.23 -8.19
C ALA A 4 39.96 -31.77 -8.61
N MET A 5 39.08 -31.54 -9.59
CA MET A 5 38.69 -30.24 -10.10
C MET A 5 37.47 -29.75 -9.30
N ALA A 6 37.65 -28.74 -8.45
CA ALA A 6 36.55 -28.13 -7.69
C ALA A 6 35.93 -26.99 -8.51
N LEU A 7 34.72 -27.20 -9.02
CA LEU A 7 33.88 -26.15 -9.60
C LEU A 7 33.13 -25.43 -8.46
N ALA A 8 33.50 -24.17 -8.19
CA ALA A 8 32.72 -23.30 -7.33
C ALA A 8 31.62 -22.61 -8.15
N THR A 9 30.37 -23.02 -7.97
CA THR A 9 29.20 -22.30 -8.49
C THR A 9 28.83 -21.18 -7.50
N ALA A 10 29.14 -19.94 -7.85
CA ALA A 10 28.62 -18.77 -7.15
C ALA A 10 27.15 -18.57 -7.54
N GLY A 11 26.23 -19.00 -6.68
CA GLY A 11 24.80 -18.68 -6.80
C GLY A 11 24.55 -17.25 -6.31
N SER A 12 24.31 -16.32 -7.22
CA SER A 12 23.84 -14.97 -6.89
C SER A 12 22.42 -15.04 -6.31
N LEU A 13 22.28 -14.77 -5.01
CA LEU A 13 20.99 -14.45 -4.40
C LEU A 13 20.60 -13.03 -4.81
N ALA A 14 20.09 -12.87 -6.03
CA ALA A 14 19.37 -11.66 -6.39
C ALA A 14 18.09 -11.62 -5.56
N GLY A 15 18.07 -10.77 -4.52
CA GLY A 15 16.83 -10.46 -3.80
C GLY A 15 15.80 -9.99 -4.81
N ALA A 16 14.73 -10.76 -4.97
CA ALA A 16 13.71 -10.45 -5.97
C ALA A 16 13.05 -9.13 -5.60
N GLU A 17 13.33 -8.06 -6.35
CA GLU A 17 12.58 -6.81 -6.21
C GLU A 17 11.09 -7.12 -6.38
N PRO A 18 10.23 -6.62 -5.47
CA PRO A 18 8.82 -6.93 -5.49
C PRO A 18 8.21 -6.41 -6.81
N ALA A 19 7.71 -7.34 -7.62
CA ALA A 19 7.20 -6.96 -8.94
C ALA A 19 6.05 -5.95 -8.81
N LEU A 20 6.21 -4.80 -9.46
CA LEU A 20 5.17 -3.78 -9.53
C LEU A 20 3.98 -4.29 -10.36
N VAL A 21 2.77 -3.95 -9.97
CA VAL A 21 1.50 -4.27 -10.65
C VAL A 21 0.78 -2.97 -11.03
N GLY A 22 -0.42 -3.08 -11.62
CA GLY A 22 -1.22 -1.93 -12.04
C GLY A 22 -1.03 -1.54 -13.51
N ALA A 23 -1.73 -0.49 -13.93
CA ALA A 23 -1.65 0.05 -15.28
C ALA A 23 -0.25 0.62 -15.57
N ARG A 24 0.16 0.66 -16.84
CA ARG A 24 1.49 1.19 -17.23
C ARG A 24 1.71 2.65 -16.80
N ALA A 25 0.65 3.44 -16.76
CA ALA A 25 0.69 4.84 -16.32
C ALA A 25 0.73 5.01 -14.79
N CYS A 26 0.53 3.92 -14.03
CA CYS A 26 0.57 3.96 -12.57
C CYS A 26 0.84 2.57 -11.98
N ARG A 27 2.12 2.25 -11.89
CA ARG A 27 2.62 0.99 -11.35
C ARG A 27 2.94 1.15 -9.86
N PHE A 28 2.68 0.09 -9.09
CA PHE A 28 2.90 0.09 -7.65
C PHE A 28 3.19 -1.32 -7.14
N GLU A 29 3.86 -1.38 -6.01
CA GLU A 29 4.23 -2.58 -5.30
C GLU A 29 2.98 -3.31 -4.80
N ALA A 30 2.93 -4.62 -5.06
CA ALA A 30 1.91 -5.48 -4.49
C ALA A 30 2.42 -6.02 -3.14
N PRO A 31 1.70 -5.80 -2.03
CA PRO A 31 2.01 -6.49 -0.78
C PRO A 31 2.03 -8.01 -1.01
N PRO A 32 3.02 -8.75 -0.46
CA PRO A 32 3.24 -10.16 -0.82
C PRO A 32 2.04 -11.09 -0.61
N ASP A 33 1.26 -10.84 0.44
CA ASP A 33 0.15 -11.69 0.86
C ASP A 33 -1.21 -11.19 0.35
N TRP A 34 -1.22 -10.33 -0.67
CA TRP A 34 -2.42 -9.78 -1.29
C TRP A 34 -2.64 -10.37 -2.69
N PRO A 35 -3.90 -10.50 -3.15
CA PRO A 35 -4.21 -11.03 -4.47
C PRO A 35 -3.78 -10.06 -5.58
N ARG A 36 -2.58 -10.26 -6.15
CA ARG A 36 -1.94 -9.33 -7.11
C ARG A 36 -2.80 -8.95 -8.32
N ALA A 37 -3.63 -9.89 -8.81
CA ALA A 37 -4.46 -9.71 -10.00
C ALA A 37 -5.66 -8.77 -9.79
N SER A 38 -5.95 -8.39 -8.55
CA SER A 38 -7.13 -7.60 -8.19
C SER A 38 -6.81 -6.33 -7.42
N LEU A 39 -5.57 -5.85 -7.53
CA LEU A 39 -5.11 -4.65 -6.86
C LEU A 39 -5.41 -3.39 -7.67
N VAL A 40 -6.00 -2.40 -7.01
CA VAL A 40 -6.29 -1.09 -7.61
C VAL A 40 -5.79 0.02 -6.68
N TRP A 41 -4.82 0.80 -7.17
CA TRP A 41 -4.41 2.06 -6.56
C TRP A 41 -5.35 3.18 -6.99
N ALA A 42 -5.81 3.97 -6.01
CA ALA A 42 -6.54 5.21 -6.22
C ALA A 42 -5.82 6.33 -5.47
N GLY A 43 -4.97 7.04 -6.20
CA GLY A 43 -4.16 8.15 -5.74
C GLY A 43 -3.38 8.71 -6.90
N ASP A 44 -2.43 9.58 -6.58
CA ASP A 44 -1.62 10.24 -7.60
C ASP A 44 -0.54 9.31 -8.17
N CYS A 45 -0.10 9.64 -9.38
CA CYS A 45 0.91 8.89 -10.11
C CYS A 45 1.87 9.88 -10.79
N ALA A 46 3.16 9.62 -10.67
CA ALA A 46 4.23 10.39 -11.29
C ALA A 46 5.19 9.43 -12.01
N ASP A 47 5.63 9.79 -13.21
CA ASP A 47 6.57 8.98 -14.02
C ASP A 47 6.16 7.52 -14.21
N GLY A 48 4.84 7.27 -14.33
CA GLY A 48 4.30 5.92 -14.49
C GLY A 48 4.23 5.10 -13.20
N LEU A 49 4.53 5.69 -12.05
CA LEU A 49 4.53 5.04 -10.73
C LEU A 49 3.55 5.73 -9.80
N ALA A 50 2.93 4.97 -8.88
CA ALA A 50 2.14 5.57 -7.81
C ALA A 50 3.05 6.40 -6.89
N ASP A 51 2.70 7.66 -6.68
CA ASP A 51 3.50 8.58 -5.86
C ASP A 51 2.58 9.57 -5.16
N GLY A 52 2.67 9.62 -3.83
CA GLY A 52 1.80 10.44 -2.99
C GLY A 52 0.76 9.64 -2.22
N ARG A 53 -0.30 10.34 -1.80
CA ARG A 53 -1.37 9.78 -0.97
C ARG A 53 -2.40 9.04 -1.81
N GLY A 54 -2.97 8.00 -1.24
CA GLY A 54 -4.08 7.30 -1.87
C GLY A 54 -4.50 6.04 -1.13
N VAL A 55 -5.35 5.27 -1.79
CA VAL A 55 -5.91 4.02 -1.26
C VAL A 55 -5.65 2.88 -2.23
N LEU A 56 -4.96 1.85 -1.74
CA LEU A 56 -4.80 0.58 -2.44
C LEU A 56 -5.90 -0.38 -1.98
N ARG A 57 -6.63 -0.97 -2.92
CA ARG A 57 -7.71 -1.94 -2.63
C ARG A 57 -7.40 -3.29 -3.27
N ALA A 58 -7.61 -4.35 -2.52
CA ALA A 58 -7.69 -5.71 -3.04
C ALA A 58 -9.15 -6.13 -3.20
N TYR A 59 -9.48 -6.70 -4.35
CA TYR A 59 -10.82 -7.24 -4.62
C TYR A 59 -10.81 -8.76 -4.65
N GLN A 60 -11.90 -9.36 -4.15
CA GLN A 60 -12.18 -10.77 -4.33
C GLN A 60 -13.67 -10.93 -4.65
N ARG A 61 -13.99 -11.58 -5.77
CA ARG A 61 -15.38 -11.75 -6.25
C ARG A 61 -16.19 -10.43 -6.30
N GLY A 62 -15.53 -9.34 -6.67
CA GLY A 62 -16.14 -8.01 -6.80
C GLY A 62 -16.25 -7.20 -5.51
N ALA A 63 -15.96 -7.78 -4.33
CA ALA A 63 -15.94 -7.08 -3.06
C ALA A 63 -14.52 -6.66 -2.67
N VAL A 64 -14.38 -5.52 -1.98
CA VAL A 64 -13.12 -5.12 -1.36
C VAL A 64 -12.89 -6.00 -0.13
N VAL A 65 -11.77 -6.74 -0.10
CA VAL A 65 -11.40 -7.62 1.02
C VAL A 65 -10.25 -7.07 1.86
N ARG A 66 -9.53 -6.08 1.33
CA ARG A 66 -8.45 -5.40 2.05
C ARG A 66 -8.23 -4.03 1.47
N SER A 67 -7.89 -3.08 2.33
CA SER A 67 -7.54 -1.72 1.90
C SER A 67 -6.31 -1.23 2.66
N PHE A 68 -5.43 -0.54 1.96
CA PHE A 68 -4.33 0.22 2.53
C PHE A 68 -4.60 1.69 2.25
N PHE A 69 -4.46 2.52 3.28
CA PHE A 69 -4.62 3.96 3.24
C PHE A 69 -3.30 4.58 3.65
N GLY A 70 -2.70 5.39 2.79
CA GLY A 70 -1.42 6.01 3.15
C GLY A 70 -0.68 6.56 1.95
N ARG A 71 0.65 6.49 2.04
CA ARG A 71 1.57 7.07 1.05
C ARG A 71 2.37 6.00 0.33
N LEU A 72 2.44 6.15 -0.99
CA LEU A 72 3.42 5.48 -1.83
C LEU A 72 4.48 6.48 -2.29
N GLN A 73 5.68 5.99 -2.54
CA GLN A 73 6.75 6.77 -3.14
C GLN A 73 7.43 5.94 -4.23
N ARG A 74 7.46 6.47 -5.46
CA ARG A 74 7.99 5.77 -6.65
C ARG A 74 7.48 4.33 -6.76
N GLY A 75 6.19 4.14 -6.51
CA GLY A 75 5.50 2.86 -6.57
C GLY A 75 5.65 1.99 -5.33
N ARG A 76 6.46 2.33 -4.33
CA ARG A 76 6.64 1.51 -3.11
C ARG A 76 5.77 1.99 -1.97
N LEU A 77 5.23 1.07 -1.17
CA LEU A 77 4.50 1.42 0.04
C LEU A 77 5.50 2.03 1.03
N LEU A 78 5.23 3.23 1.53
CA LEU A 78 6.13 3.91 2.48
C LEU A 78 5.61 3.80 3.90
N PHE A 79 4.40 4.32 4.15
CA PHE A 79 3.76 4.25 5.48
C PHE A 79 2.25 4.47 5.37
N GLY A 80 1.51 3.93 6.33
CA GLY A 80 0.06 4.07 6.40
C GLY A 80 -0.61 2.96 7.20
N VAL A 81 -1.90 2.76 6.93
CA VAL A 81 -2.75 1.81 7.64
C VAL A 81 -3.33 0.78 6.67
N THR A 82 -3.16 -0.50 6.97
CA THR A 82 -3.92 -1.59 6.36
C THR A 82 -5.12 -1.96 7.22
N SER A 83 -6.32 -1.91 6.64
CA SER A 83 -7.54 -2.46 7.21
C SER A 83 -7.59 -3.96 7.00
N LEU A 84 -7.85 -4.70 8.08
CA LEU A 84 -7.99 -6.15 8.13
C LEU A 84 -9.33 -6.53 8.75
N ASP A 85 -9.72 -7.80 8.60
CA ASP A 85 -10.84 -8.35 9.37
C ASP A 85 -10.50 -8.31 10.86
N GLY A 86 -11.15 -7.42 11.61
CA GLY A 86 -10.96 -7.27 13.05
C GLY A 86 -10.02 -6.14 13.49
N GLY A 87 -9.53 -5.28 12.58
CA GLY A 87 -8.81 -4.07 13.00
C GLY A 87 -7.86 -3.47 11.96
N TYR A 88 -6.82 -2.80 12.47
CA TYR A 88 -5.85 -2.06 11.68
C TYR A 88 -4.42 -2.49 11.98
N GLN A 89 -3.59 -2.48 10.95
CA GLN A 89 -2.14 -2.53 11.06
C GLN A 89 -1.56 -1.21 10.55
N ALA A 90 -0.76 -0.53 11.37
CA ALA A 90 -0.29 0.83 11.11
C ALA A 90 1.23 0.91 11.27
N GLY A 91 1.89 1.64 10.39
CA GLY A 91 3.33 1.91 10.46
C GLY A 91 3.98 2.04 9.09
N SER A 92 5.29 1.91 9.06
CA SER A 92 6.10 1.91 7.84
C SER A 92 6.05 0.56 7.12
N TYR A 93 6.33 0.60 5.82
CA TYR A 93 6.40 -0.56 4.97
C TYR A 93 7.77 -0.69 4.33
N ASP A 94 8.24 -1.94 4.23
CA ASP A 94 9.42 -2.31 3.46
C ASP A 94 9.12 -3.57 2.65
N ALA A 95 9.47 -3.55 1.36
CA ALA A 95 9.11 -4.58 0.39
C ALA A 95 7.62 -5.00 0.45
N GLY A 96 6.72 -4.02 0.62
CA GLY A 96 5.27 -4.21 0.72
C GLY A 96 4.80 -4.90 2.00
N ARG A 97 5.67 -5.08 3.01
CA ARG A 97 5.34 -5.65 4.32
C ARG A 97 5.42 -4.58 5.39
N LEU A 98 4.53 -4.66 6.38
CA LEU A 98 4.60 -3.80 7.56
C LEU A 98 5.89 -4.10 8.32
N VAL A 99 6.66 -3.07 8.65
CA VAL A 99 7.85 -3.19 9.50
C VAL A 99 7.38 -3.40 10.95
N PRO A 100 7.81 -4.47 11.64
CA PRO A 100 7.40 -4.75 13.01
C PRO A 100 8.06 -3.78 13.99
N GLY A 101 7.43 -3.58 15.15
CA GLY A 101 8.00 -2.77 16.23
C GLY A 101 7.82 -1.27 16.07
N ALA A 102 6.84 -0.83 15.27
CA ALA A 102 6.49 0.58 15.15
C ALA A 102 6.22 1.20 16.53
N GLY A 103 6.91 2.31 16.81
CA GLY A 103 6.68 3.09 18.02
C GLY A 103 5.34 3.80 17.98
N ARG A 104 4.87 4.30 19.15
CA ARG A 104 3.60 5.04 19.25
C ARG A 104 3.54 6.21 18.27
N ASP A 105 4.62 6.98 18.13
CA ASP A 105 4.66 8.15 17.25
C ASP A 105 4.55 7.76 15.77
N GLU A 106 5.12 6.61 15.39
CA GLU A 106 4.99 6.08 14.04
C GLU A 106 3.57 5.59 13.74
N ILE A 107 2.92 4.96 14.73
CA ILE A 107 1.51 4.57 14.64
C ILE A 107 0.62 5.80 14.45
N ILE A 108 0.83 6.86 15.25
CA ILE A 108 0.10 8.13 15.12
C ILE A 108 0.27 8.70 13.71
N LEU A 109 1.52 8.81 13.25
CA LEU A 109 1.83 9.32 11.92
C LEU A 109 1.19 8.49 10.80
N ALA A 110 1.13 7.17 10.96
CA ALA A 110 0.47 6.28 10.01
C ALA A 110 -1.04 6.50 9.95
N PHE A 111 -1.71 6.66 11.10
CA PHE A 111 -3.16 6.95 11.14
C PHE A 111 -3.49 8.34 10.60
N ASP A 112 -2.70 9.36 10.93
CA ASP A 112 -2.85 10.71 10.39
C ASP A 112 -2.74 10.72 8.87
N GLU A 113 -1.73 10.02 8.33
CA GLU A 113 -1.54 9.92 6.88
C GLU A 113 -2.64 9.10 6.21
N ALA A 114 -3.10 8.02 6.84
CA ALA A 114 -4.21 7.23 6.35
C ALA A 114 -5.50 8.05 6.27
N ALA A 115 -5.80 8.83 7.32
CA ALA A 115 -6.94 9.74 7.33
C ALA A 115 -6.80 10.83 6.24
N ALA A 116 -5.61 11.40 6.07
CA ALA A 116 -5.34 12.37 5.01
C ALA A 116 -5.49 11.76 3.60
N ALA A 117 -5.04 10.53 3.40
CA ALA A 117 -5.17 9.81 2.13
C ALA A 117 -6.64 9.51 1.79
N ALA A 118 -7.44 9.10 2.77
CA ALA A 118 -8.87 8.92 2.60
C ALA A 118 -9.57 10.24 2.23
N ARG A 119 -9.25 11.37 2.91
CA ARG A 119 -9.79 12.69 2.57
C ARG A 119 -9.42 13.15 1.15
N ALA A 120 -8.16 12.93 0.76
CA ALA A 120 -7.70 13.26 -0.60
C ALA A 120 -8.50 12.49 -1.66
N LEU A 121 -8.73 11.19 -1.44
CA LEU A 121 -9.54 10.40 -2.35
C LEU A 121 -11.02 10.82 -2.35
N ALA A 122 -11.58 11.17 -1.19
CA ALA A 122 -12.94 11.71 -1.09
C ALA A 122 -13.10 12.99 -1.92
N GLU A 123 -12.14 13.91 -1.83
CA GLU A 123 -12.09 15.14 -2.62
C GLU A 123 -12.05 14.83 -4.13
N GLN A 124 -11.18 13.92 -4.57
CA GLN A 124 -11.13 13.50 -5.98
C GLN A 124 -12.48 12.95 -6.46
N TYR A 125 -13.18 12.18 -5.63
CA TYR A 125 -14.52 11.70 -5.97
C TYR A 125 -15.56 12.82 -6.03
N ARG A 126 -15.50 13.83 -5.14
CA ARG A 126 -16.38 15.01 -5.21
C ARG A 126 -16.18 15.78 -6.51
N GLN A 127 -14.94 16.00 -6.91
CA GLN A 127 -14.61 16.69 -8.16
C GLN A 127 -15.13 15.96 -9.42
N ARG A 128 -15.31 14.64 -9.33
CA ARG A 128 -15.88 13.79 -10.39
C ARG A 128 -17.41 13.61 -10.28
N GLY A 129 -18.07 14.30 -9.35
CA GLY A 129 -19.51 14.18 -9.11
C GLY A 129 -19.94 12.88 -8.44
N GLN A 130 -19.01 12.11 -7.86
CA GLN A 130 -19.28 10.81 -7.24
C GLN A 130 -19.54 10.96 -5.74
N THR A 131 -20.65 11.59 -5.39
CA THR A 131 -20.99 11.99 -4.00
C THR A 131 -21.04 10.82 -3.02
N ALA A 132 -21.55 9.66 -3.43
CA ALA A 132 -21.62 8.48 -2.57
C ALA A 132 -20.22 7.95 -2.20
N SER A 133 -19.33 7.84 -3.18
CA SER A 133 -17.93 7.43 -2.96
C SER A 133 -17.17 8.45 -2.12
N ALA A 134 -17.37 9.75 -2.38
CA ALA A 134 -16.80 10.80 -1.55
C ALA A 134 -17.19 10.66 -0.08
N ARG A 135 -18.49 10.53 0.20
CA ARG A 135 -19.01 10.36 1.57
C ARG A 135 -18.42 9.14 2.25
N PHE A 136 -18.34 8.01 1.55
CA PHE A 136 -17.71 6.78 2.07
C PHE A 136 -16.27 7.04 2.53
N TYR A 137 -15.45 7.70 1.71
CA TYR A 137 -14.06 7.97 2.08
C TYR A 137 -13.90 9.06 3.14
N ASP A 138 -14.81 10.03 3.21
CA ASP A 138 -14.87 10.98 4.33
C ASP A 138 -15.21 10.28 5.66
N GLU A 139 -16.11 9.28 5.63
CA GLU A 139 -16.43 8.44 6.79
C GLU A 139 -15.21 7.61 7.23
N GLN A 140 -14.52 6.94 6.29
CA GLN A 140 -13.28 6.21 6.59
C GLN A 140 -12.21 7.13 7.18
N ALA A 141 -12.04 8.34 6.63
CA ALA A 141 -11.09 9.31 7.16
C ALA A 141 -11.37 9.70 8.61
N ARG A 142 -12.65 9.88 8.98
CA ARG A 142 -13.05 10.17 10.36
C ARG A 142 -12.79 8.98 11.29
N GLN A 143 -13.10 7.76 10.85
CA GLN A 143 -12.84 6.55 11.63
C GLN A 143 -11.35 6.33 11.90
N LEU A 144 -10.50 6.57 10.90
CA LEU A 144 -9.04 6.48 11.02
C LEU A 144 -8.50 7.54 11.99
N ALA A 145 -8.96 8.80 11.87
CA ALA A 145 -8.56 9.86 12.79
C ALA A 145 -8.95 9.58 14.25
N ALA A 146 -10.17 9.07 14.46
CA ALA A 146 -10.69 8.72 15.78
C ALA A 146 -9.94 7.55 16.45
N GLN A 147 -9.03 6.85 15.76
CA GLN A 147 -8.16 5.87 16.42
C GLN A 147 -7.13 6.53 17.33
N MET A 148 -6.79 7.80 17.08
CA MET A 148 -5.73 8.54 17.78
C MET A 148 -6.25 9.56 18.80
N ASP A 149 -7.57 9.79 18.83
CA ASP A 149 -8.26 10.63 19.83
C ASP A 149 -8.43 9.87 21.16
#